data_AF-A0A2V5WK94-F1
#
_entry.id   AF-A0A2V5WK94-F1
#
_cell.length_a   1.000
_cell.length_b   1.000
_cell.length_c   1.000
_cell.angle_alpha   90.00
_cell.angle_beta   90.00
_cell.angle_gamma   90.00
#
_symmetry.space_group_name_H-M   'P 1'
#
loop_
_entity.id
_entity.type
_entity.pdbx_description
1 polymer ?
#
loop_
_entity_poly.entity_id
_entity_poly.type
_entity_poly.pdbx_seq_one_letter_code
_entity_poly.pdbx_strand_id
1 'polypeptide(L)'
;MGKGEAKQFLDEHMPLPDAYEVRLLLAQDFGNNVEWALNGFFEQEIGGDRGREVGFAQSLMFPILLPNERLKVGAEMQFTSFTDAGIREGGESPSYRCVIGPTIAWKPSKNTRLDVSPLFGVTDDSPRASVFVVFSMLFGGSEPSQAEAPASTRNR
;
A
#
# COMPACT_ATOMS: atom_id res chain seq x y z
N MET A 1 26.21 -7.65 35.54
CA MET A 1 25.86 -7.83 34.12
C MET A 1 26.72 -6.92 33.28
N GLY A 2 27.50 -7.48 32.37
CA GLY A 2 28.37 -6.71 31.49
C GLY A 2 27.53 -5.91 30.49
N LYS A 3 28.01 -4.71 30.10
CA LYS A 3 27.34 -3.83 29.11
C LYS A 3 27.00 -4.50 27.76
N GLY A 4 27.55 -5.68 27.47
CA GLY A 4 27.22 -6.50 26.29
C GLY A 4 26.06 -7.47 26.48
N GLU A 5 25.83 -7.99 27.69
CA GLU A 5 24.76 -8.96 27.98
C GLU A 5 23.37 -8.30 27.97
N ALA A 6 23.28 -7.05 28.40
CA ALA A 6 22.03 -6.29 28.37
C ALA A 6 21.56 -5.98 26.94
N LYS A 7 22.48 -5.80 25.98
CA LYS A 7 22.13 -5.59 24.57
C LYS A 7 21.63 -6.87 23.90
N GLN A 8 22.29 -8.01 24.16
CA GLN A 8 21.83 -9.30 23.65
C GLN A 8 20.47 -9.70 24.24
N PHE A 9 20.24 -9.44 25.52
CA PHE A 9 18.94 -9.67 26.16
C PHE A 9 17.83 -8.76 25.60
N LEU A 10 18.15 -7.52 25.21
CA LEU A 10 17.19 -6.62 24.55
C LEU A 10 16.88 -7.06 23.11
N ASP A 11 17.87 -7.55 22.35
CA ASP A 11 17.66 -8.10 21.00
C ASP A 11 16.81 -9.38 21.00
N GLU A 12 17.00 -10.26 21.99
CA GLU A 12 16.26 -11.52 22.11
C GLU A 12 14.82 -11.33 22.63
N HIS A 13 14.51 -10.19 23.26
CA HIS A 13 13.22 -9.93 23.92
C HIS A 13 12.55 -8.61 23.49
N MET A 14 13.01 -7.95 22.43
CA MET A 14 12.36 -6.73 21.95
C MET A 14 10.97 -7.08 21.40
N PRO A 15 9.88 -6.61 22.03
CA PRO A 15 8.59 -6.58 21.36
C PRO A 15 8.76 -5.72 20.10
N LEU A 16 8.06 -6.07 19.03
CA LEU A 16 8.02 -5.31 17.77
C LEU A 16 8.09 -3.79 18.09
N PRO A 17 9.04 -3.04 17.50
CA PRO A 17 9.24 -1.64 17.84
C PRO A 17 7.91 -0.89 17.75
N ASP A 18 7.56 -0.15 18.81
CA ASP A 18 6.33 0.64 18.83
C ASP A 18 6.36 1.63 17.67
N ALA A 19 5.36 1.57 16.79
CA ALA A 19 5.22 2.47 15.65
C ALA A 19 3.82 3.07 15.64
N TYR A 20 3.71 4.29 15.11
CA TYR A 20 2.41 4.88 14.79
C TYR A 20 2.29 5.05 13.29
N GLU A 21 1.13 4.66 12.75
CA GLU A 21 0.80 4.83 11.35
C GLU A 21 -0.45 5.71 11.20
N VAL A 22 -0.37 6.68 10.31
CA VAL A 22 -1.48 7.55 9.91
C VAL A 22 -1.77 7.33 8.44
N ARG A 23 -3.03 7.01 8.13
CA ARG A 23 -3.51 6.81 6.75
C ARG A 23 -4.60 7.82 6.39
N LEU A 24 -4.52 8.35 5.18
CA LEU A 24 -5.51 9.22 4.58
C LEU A 24 -5.97 8.61 3.25
N LEU A 25 -7.22 8.17 3.22
CA LEU A 25 -7.87 7.65 2.01
C LEU A 25 -8.82 8.70 1.43
N LEU A 26 -8.56 9.09 0.19
CA LEU A 26 -9.40 9.96 -0.62
C LEU A 26 -9.88 9.15 -1.83
N ALA A 27 -11.16 9.28 -2.17
CA ALA A 27 -11.69 8.72 -3.41
C ALA A 27 -12.68 9.72 -4.02
N GLN A 28 -12.68 9.80 -5.35
CA GLN A 28 -13.55 10.66 -6.11
C GLN A 28 -14.00 9.95 -7.38
N ASP A 29 -15.31 9.88 -7.57
CA ASP A 29 -15.91 9.43 -8.82
C ASP A 29 -16.18 10.66 -9.69
N PHE A 30 -15.63 10.66 -10.90
CA PHE A 30 -15.87 11.67 -11.92
C PHE A 30 -16.88 11.15 -12.94
N GLY A 31 -18.16 11.40 -12.65
CA GLY A 31 -19.27 10.90 -13.47
C GLY A 31 -19.38 9.37 -13.38
N ASN A 32 -19.70 8.72 -14.51
CA ASN A 32 -19.89 7.27 -14.57
C ASN A 32 -18.68 6.52 -15.16
N ASN A 33 -17.58 7.23 -15.43
CA ASN A 33 -16.55 6.76 -16.36
C ASN A 33 -15.15 6.71 -15.76
N VAL A 34 -14.90 7.46 -14.68
CA VAL A 34 -13.58 7.52 -14.05
C VAL A 34 -13.75 7.52 -12.55
N GLU A 35 -13.08 6.58 -11.90
CA GLU A 35 -12.95 6.52 -10.44
C GLU A 35 -11.49 6.76 -10.10
N TRP A 36 -11.24 7.70 -9.20
CA TRP A 36 -9.90 8.02 -8.73
C TRP A 36 -9.83 7.75 -7.24
N ALA A 37 -8.75 7.13 -6.78
CA ALA A 37 -8.45 6.97 -5.38
C ALA A 37 -7.00 7.31 -5.07
N LEU A 38 -6.78 7.85 -3.88
CA LEU A 38 -5.48 8.16 -3.32
C LEU A 38 -5.44 7.68 -1.88
N ASN A 39 -4.41 6.93 -1.53
CA ASN A 39 -4.13 6.47 -0.19
C ASN A 39 -2.75 6.97 0.23
N GLY A 40 -2.70 8.00 1.07
CA GLY A 40 -1.47 8.50 1.68
C GLY A 40 -1.24 7.81 3.02
N PHE A 41 -0.01 7.39 3.29
CA PHE A 41 0.38 6.77 4.55
C PHE A 41 1.67 7.39 5.10
N PHE A 42 1.73 7.47 6.41
CA PHE A 42 2.87 7.94 7.17
C PHE A 42 3.08 7.00 8.35
N GLU A 43 4.24 6.40 8.42
CA GLU A 43 4.64 5.52 9.52
C GLU A 43 5.93 6.03 10.16
N GLN A 44 5.95 6.04 11.49
CA GLN A 44 7.12 6.42 12.25
C GLN A 44 7.29 5.46 13.42
N GLU A 45 8.42 4.77 13.41
CA GLU A 45 8.87 3.93 14.51
C GLU A 45 9.39 4.82 15.65
N ILE A 46 8.98 4.48 16.88
CA ILE A 46 9.32 5.18 18.13
C ILE A 46 10.50 4.47 18.83
N GLY A 47 10.62 3.15 18.68
CA GLY A 47 11.71 2.31 19.21
C GLY A 47 12.70 1.83 18.14
N GLY A 48 13.88 1.38 18.55
CA GLY A 48 14.89 0.81 17.64
C GLY A 48 15.56 1.85 16.74
N ASP A 49 15.63 1.55 15.44
CA ASP A 49 16.33 2.36 14.43
C ASP A 49 15.55 3.63 14.02
N ARG A 50 14.29 3.81 14.47
CA ARG A 50 13.45 4.99 14.22
C ARG A 50 13.23 5.24 12.72
N GLY A 51 12.93 4.15 12.01
CA GLY A 51 12.48 4.18 10.63
C GLY A 51 11.30 5.14 10.45
N ARG A 52 11.35 5.91 9.38
CA ARG A 52 10.24 6.71 8.88
C ARG A 52 9.94 6.27 7.47
N GLU A 53 8.71 5.84 7.27
CA GLU A 53 8.18 5.58 5.96
C GLU A 53 7.10 6.60 5.65
N VAL A 54 7.22 7.27 4.50
CA VAL A 54 6.15 8.10 3.98
C VAL A 54 5.88 7.71 2.55
N GLY A 55 4.62 7.64 2.18
CA GLY A 55 4.28 7.33 0.82
C GLY A 55 2.83 7.59 0.51
N PHE A 56 2.52 7.42 -0.76
CA PHE A 56 1.16 7.46 -1.24
C PHE A 56 1.00 6.47 -2.38
N ALA A 57 -0.17 5.88 -2.49
CA ALA A 57 -0.61 5.17 -3.66
C ALA A 57 -1.79 5.91 -4.28
N GLN A 58 -1.88 5.89 -5.59
CA GLN A 58 -3.03 6.39 -6.32
C GLN A 58 -3.45 5.39 -7.38
N SER A 59 -4.75 5.25 -7.58
CA SER A 59 -5.32 4.44 -8.65
C SER A 59 -6.34 5.25 -9.43
N LEU A 60 -6.40 4.97 -10.73
CA LEU A 60 -7.38 5.55 -11.63
C LEU A 60 -8.00 4.41 -12.43
N MET A 61 -9.30 4.21 -12.26
CA MET A 61 -10.06 3.06 -12.75
C MET A 61 -11.19 3.51 -13.68
N PHE A 62 -11.39 2.75 -14.74
CA PHE A 62 -12.46 2.93 -15.72
C PHE A 62 -13.37 1.70 -15.71
N PRO A 63 -14.67 1.85 -15.43
CA PRO A 63 -15.61 0.74 -15.49
C PRO A 63 -15.86 0.34 -16.95
N ILE A 64 -15.63 -0.94 -17.24
CA ILE A 64 -16.07 -1.62 -18.47
C ILE A 64 -17.41 -2.27 -18.15
N LEU A 65 -18.48 -1.77 -18.78
CA LEU A 65 -19.82 -2.31 -18.65
C LEU A 65 -19.92 -3.68 -19.34
N LEU A 66 -19.96 -4.76 -18.56
CA LEU A 66 -20.39 -6.08 -19.03
C LEU A 66 -21.82 -6.38 -18.55
N PRO A 67 -22.63 -7.16 -19.30
CA PRO A 67 -24.05 -7.37 -19.02
C PRO A 67 -24.37 -7.99 -17.64
N ASN A 68 -23.47 -8.81 -17.09
CA ASN A 68 -23.68 -9.56 -15.84
C ASN A 68 -22.54 -9.38 -14.81
N GLU A 69 -21.47 -8.69 -15.19
CA GLU A 69 -20.24 -8.57 -14.40
C GLU A 69 -19.78 -7.11 -14.40
N ARG A 70 -19.11 -6.69 -13.33
CA ARG A 70 -18.46 -5.38 -13.29
C ARG A 70 -16.96 -5.60 -13.41
N LEU A 71 -16.41 -5.25 -14.56
CA LEU A 71 -14.98 -5.18 -14.78
C LEU A 71 -14.57 -3.71 -14.72
N LYS A 72 -13.51 -3.39 -13.99
CA LYS A 72 -12.86 -2.10 -14.05
C LYS A 72 -11.40 -2.33 -14.39
N VAL A 73 -10.85 -1.47 -15.23
CA VAL A 73 -9.44 -1.51 -15.60
C VAL A 73 -8.85 -0.13 -15.42
N GLY A 74 -7.58 -0.07 -15.09
CA GLY A 74 -6.96 1.18 -14.73
C GLY A 74 -5.46 1.09 -14.63
N ALA A 75 -4.89 2.14 -14.04
CA ALA A 75 -3.49 2.19 -13.68
C ALA A 75 -3.37 2.58 -12.21
N GLU A 76 -2.34 2.02 -11.58
CA GLU A 76 -2.01 2.27 -10.19
C GLU A 76 -0.53 2.65 -10.10
N MET A 77 -0.26 3.60 -9.22
CA MET A 77 1.07 4.08 -8.91
C MET A 77 1.24 4.12 -7.40
N GLN A 78 2.38 3.66 -6.92
CA GLN A 78 2.76 3.79 -5.52
C GLN A 78 4.15 4.40 -5.43
N PHE A 79 4.27 5.41 -4.58
CA PHE A 79 5.51 6.04 -4.22
C PHE A 79 5.73 5.87 -2.71
N THR A 80 6.90 5.36 -2.34
CA THR A 80 7.32 5.17 -0.96
C THR A 80 8.72 5.73 -0.79
N SER A 81 8.91 6.50 0.27
CA SER A 81 10.22 6.94 0.73
C SER A 81 10.48 6.35 2.11
N PHE A 82 11.62 5.68 2.24
CA PHE A 82 12.06 5.09 3.50
C PHE A 82 13.32 5.81 4.00
N THR A 83 13.37 6.13 5.29
CA THR A 83 14.52 6.76 5.92
C THR A 83 14.70 6.22 7.33
N ASP A 84 15.93 5.86 7.68
CA ASP A 84 16.25 5.30 8.99
C ASP A 84 17.23 6.18 9.79
N ALA A 85 17.38 5.99 11.12
CA ALA A 85 18.32 6.80 11.92
C ALA A 85 19.77 6.63 11.43
N GLY A 86 20.17 5.43 11.01
CA GLY A 86 21.51 5.19 10.45
C GLY A 86 21.79 6.00 9.18
N ILE A 87 20.79 6.14 8.30
CA ILE A 87 20.89 6.91 7.04
C ILE A 87 20.93 8.42 7.34
N ARG A 88 20.19 8.88 8.35
CA ARG A 88 20.18 10.29 8.78
C ARG A 88 21.47 10.74 9.45
N GLU A 89 22.06 9.90 10.30
CA GLU A 89 23.32 10.21 11.00
C GLU A 89 24.53 10.10 10.06
N GLY A 90 24.49 9.22 9.06
CA GLY A 90 25.55 9.03 8.06
C GLY A 90 25.55 10.02 6.88
N GLY A 91 24.50 10.84 6.72
CA GLY A 91 24.36 11.76 5.58
C GLY A 91 24.08 11.05 4.25
N GLU A 92 23.54 9.83 4.29
CA GLU A 92 23.20 9.05 3.10
C GLU A 92 21.86 9.47 2.50
N SER A 93 21.67 9.17 1.21
CA SER A 93 20.43 9.54 0.51
C SER A 93 19.28 8.63 0.93
N PRO A 94 18.08 9.16 1.20
CA PRO A 94 16.90 8.35 1.50
C PRO A 94 16.54 7.43 0.33
N SER A 95 15.99 6.25 0.63
CA SER A 95 15.58 5.29 -0.41
C SER A 95 14.22 5.69 -0.99
N TYR A 96 14.13 5.70 -2.32
CA TYR A 96 12.92 6.09 -3.05
C TYR A 96 12.43 4.94 -3.92
N ARG A 97 11.26 4.41 -3.61
CA ARG A 97 10.62 3.34 -4.36
C ARG A 97 9.40 3.87 -5.09
N CYS A 98 9.44 3.85 -6.41
CA CYS A 98 8.29 4.14 -7.25
C CYS A 98 7.94 2.90 -8.07
N VAL A 99 6.70 2.42 -7.95
CA VAL A 99 6.15 1.36 -8.79
C VAL A 99 4.90 1.86 -9.50
N ILE A 100 4.74 1.50 -10.77
CA ILE A 100 3.58 1.87 -11.59
C ILE A 100 3.18 0.70 -12.47
N GLY A 101 1.89 0.51 -12.69
CA GLY A 101 1.43 -0.52 -13.60
C GLY A 101 -0.08 -0.56 -13.77
N PRO A 102 -0.58 -1.46 -14.63
CA PRO A 102 -2.01 -1.64 -14.80
C PRO A 102 -2.62 -2.28 -13.56
N THR A 103 -3.91 -2.03 -13.37
CA THR A 103 -4.73 -2.65 -12.33
C THR A 103 -6.08 -3.04 -12.90
N ILE A 104 -6.57 -4.20 -12.48
CA ILE A 104 -7.83 -4.79 -12.94
C ILE A 104 -8.64 -5.17 -11.71
N ALA A 105 -9.88 -4.70 -11.63
CA ALA A 105 -10.84 -5.07 -10.62
C ALA A 105 -12.02 -5.80 -11.26
N TRP A 106 -12.19 -7.07 -10.93
CA TRP A 106 -13.25 -7.91 -11.47
C TRP A 106 -14.21 -8.33 -10.37
N LYS A 107 -15.51 -8.08 -10.59
CA LYS A 107 -16.60 -8.53 -9.73
C LYS A 107 -17.44 -9.58 -10.47
N PRO A 108 -17.08 -10.87 -10.36
CA PRO A 108 -17.83 -11.96 -11.00
C PRO A 108 -19.20 -12.21 -10.34
N SER A 109 -19.39 -11.83 -9.08
CA SER A 109 -20.67 -11.92 -8.39
C SER A 109 -20.93 -10.70 -7.53
N LYS A 110 -22.15 -10.57 -6.97
CA LYS A 110 -22.51 -9.50 -6.04
C LYS A 110 -21.72 -9.55 -4.71
N ASN A 111 -21.08 -10.68 -4.44
CA ASN A 111 -20.45 -10.96 -3.15
C ASN A 111 -18.95 -11.23 -3.28
N THR A 112 -18.40 -11.28 -4.49
CA THR A 112 -16.99 -11.60 -4.72
C THR A 112 -16.34 -10.56 -5.60
N ARG A 113 -15.08 -10.28 -5.29
CA ARG A 113 -14.26 -9.30 -5.98
C ARG A 113 -12.83 -9.80 -6.03
N LEU A 114 -12.20 -9.68 -7.19
CA LEU A 114 -10.80 -9.99 -7.44
C LEU A 114 -10.11 -8.75 -8.02
N ASP A 115 -9.10 -8.25 -7.35
CA ASP A 115 -8.25 -7.17 -7.84
C ASP A 115 -6.85 -7.71 -8.14
N VAL A 116 -6.33 -7.42 -9.33
CA VAL A 116 -5.00 -7.84 -9.79
C VAL A 116 -4.24 -6.62 -10.26
N SER A 117 -3.08 -6.34 -9.68
CA SER A 117 -2.25 -5.16 -9.99
C SER A 117 -0.78 -5.56 -10.14
N PRO A 118 -0.32 -5.88 -11.36
CA PRO A 118 1.10 -5.99 -11.65
C PRO A 118 1.71 -4.59 -11.80
N LEU A 119 2.57 -4.22 -10.85
CA LEU A 119 3.29 -2.95 -10.82
C LEU A 119 4.77 -3.18 -11.16
N PHE A 120 5.37 -2.25 -11.88
CA PHE A 120 6.76 -2.31 -12.32
C PHE A 120 7.57 -1.20 -11.68
N GLY A 121 8.78 -1.53 -11.26
CA GLY A 121 9.71 -0.59 -10.65
C GLY A 121 10.20 0.47 -11.64
N VAL A 122 10.18 1.73 -11.20
CA VAL A 122 10.65 2.89 -11.97
C VAL A 122 11.97 3.45 -11.41
N THR A 123 12.27 3.17 -10.14
CA THR A 123 13.50 3.62 -9.46
C THR A 123 14.44 2.45 -9.19
N ASP A 124 15.74 2.72 -9.03
CA ASP A 124 16.75 1.68 -8.79
C ASP A 124 16.49 0.88 -7.49
N ASP A 125 15.87 1.52 -6.49
CA ASP A 125 15.52 0.90 -5.21
C ASP A 125 14.19 0.12 -5.25
N SER A 126 13.45 0.21 -6.35
CA SER A 126 12.15 -0.45 -6.49
C SER A 126 12.30 -1.89 -7.01
N PRO A 127 11.43 -2.82 -6.57
CA PRO A 127 11.40 -4.16 -7.13
C PRO A 127 11.09 -4.08 -8.64
N ARG A 128 11.79 -4.89 -9.45
CA ARG A 128 11.58 -4.92 -10.91
C ARG A 128 10.12 -5.16 -11.29
N ALA A 129 9.44 -6.02 -10.54
CA ALA A 129 7.99 -6.23 -10.65
C ALA A 129 7.41 -6.63 -9.28
N SER A 130 6.20 -6.16 -8.99
CA SER A 130 5.40 -6.51 -7.81
C SER A 130 3.98 -6.81 -8.26
N VAL A 131 3.47 -8.00 -7.93
CA VAL A 131 2.11 -8.40 -8.33
C VAL A 131 1.25 -8.50 -7.09
N PHE A 132 0.23 -7.65 -7.01
CA PHE A 132 -0.76 -7.68 -5.94
C PHE A 132 -2.01 -8.39 -6.42
N VAL A 133 -2.47 -9.38 -5.66
CA VAL A 133 -3.72 -10.10 -5.91
C VAL A 133 -4.55 -10.05 -4.64
N VAL A 134 -5.70 -9.39 -4.71
CA VAL A 134 -6.61 -9.22 -3.58
C VAL A 134 -7.94 -9.88 -3.91
N PHE A 135 -8.29 -10.92 -3.16
CA PHE A 135 -9.61 -11.53 -3.24
C PHE A 135 -10.44 -11.08 -2.04
N SER A 136 -11.61 -10.51 -2.29
CA SER A 136 -12.56 -10.05 -1.27
C SER A 136 -13.89 -10.76 -1.43
N MET A 137 -14.45 -11.22 -0.31
CA MET A 137 -15.76 -11.86 -0.27
C MET A 137 -16.62 -11.19 0.81
N LEU A 138 -17.82 -10.74 0.43
CA LEU A 138 -18.76 -10.06 1.32
C LEU A 138 -19.81 -11.05 1.82
N PHE A 139 -19.85 -11.23 3.14
CA PHE A 139 -20.85 -12.03 3.84
C PHE A 139 -21.89 -11.11 4.49
N GLY A 140 -23.19 -11.38 4.31
CA GLY A 140 -24.26 -10.71 5.09
C GLY A 140 -25.13 -9.66 4.40
N GLY A 141 -24.91 -9.31 3.13
CA GLY A 141 -25.83 -8.48 2.34
C GLY A 141 -25.56 -6.96 2.34
N SER A 142 -25.90 -6.35 1.19
CA SER A 142 -25.63 -4.99 0.67
C SER A 142 -24.18 -4.50 0.73
N GLU A 143 -23.66 -4.14 -0.44
CA GLU A 143 -22.32 -3.59 -0.66
C GLU A 143 -22.25 -2.18 -0.01
N PRO A 144 -21.37 -1.94 0.98
CA PRO A 144 -21.18 -0.59 1.50
C PRO A 144 -20.55 0.29 0.42
N SER A 145 -20.98 1.54 0.29
CA SER A 145 -20.33 2.55 -0.56
C SER A 145 -19.02 3.00 0.09
N GLN A 146 -18.06 2.08 0.22
CA GLN A 146 -16.76 2.36 0.80
C GLN A 146 -15.82 2.87 -0.28
N ALA A 147 -15.11 3.97 0.02
CA ALA A 147 -14.03 4.48 -0.81
C ALA A 147 -13.02 3.36 -1.10
N GLU A 148 -12.69 3.19 -2.37
CA GLU A 148 -11.91 2.06 -2.84
C GLU A 148 -10.41 2.39 -2.78
N ALA A 149 -9.65 1.74 -1.89
CA ALA A 149 -8.20 1.94 -1.84
C ALA A 149 -7.47 1.26 -3.01
N PRO A 150 -6.33 1.80 -3.48
CA PRO A 150 -5.43 1.13 -4.42
C PRO A 150 -5.00 -0.26 -3.91
N ALA A 151 -4.93 -1.25 -4.79
CA ALA A 151 -4.73 -2.65 -4.41
C ALA A 151 -3.41 -2.88 -3.66
N SER A 152 -2.35 -2.14 -4.01
CA SER A 152 -1.02 -2.19 -3.36
C SER A 152 -1.02 -1.76 -1.89
N THR A 153 -2.07 -1.07 -1.44
CA THR A 153 -2.17 -0.53 -0.07
C THR A 153 -3.28 -1.16 0.77
N ARG A 154 -4.02 -2.13 0.21
CA ARG A 154 -5.13 -2.77 0.95
C ARG A 154 -4.69 -3.73 2.06
N ASN A 155 -3.50 -4.32 1.95
CA ASN A 155 -2.98 -5.31 2.90
C ASN A 155 -1.72 -4.83 3.66
N ARG A 156 -1.53 -3.52 3.77
CA ARG A 156 -0.49 -2.98 4.66
C ARG A 156 -0.95 -3.01 6.10
#